data_AF-A0AAU4EA70-F1
#
_entry.id   AF-A0AAU4EA70-F1
#
_cell.length_a   1.000
_cell.length_b   1.000
_cell.length_c   1.000
_cell.angle_alpha   90.00
_cell.angle_beta   90.00
_cell.angle_gamma   90.00
#
_symmetry.space_group_name_H-M   'P 1'
#
loop_
_entity.id
_entity.type
_entity.pdbx_description
1 polymer ?
#
loop_
_entity_poly.entity_id
_entity_poly.type
_entity_poly.pdbx_seq_one_letter_code
_entity_poly.pdbx_strand_id
1 'polypeptide(L)'
;MFLALAVSSRWAIEQVTGGNPSWNTGVGYARQLSMAAPSQQNAGQLDGRAGLDLRADLGRLAAEPRVAADPAAVVYLERASCSPGICGSRCSRSTGTGDQISTVAQRQSYGALVRRAGDESLLRQTYVQTAGHCTYTAGEQQVAIDRPRTGYWPDTSPGTLNRLASAADGTAGRYLSYAPPHFNRRHPAGR
;
A
#
# COMPACT_ATOMS: atom_id res chain seq x y z
N MET A 1 2.49 -8.23 17.57
CA MET A 1 1.21 -8.54 16.89
C MET A 1 1.14 -7.93 15.48
N PHE A 2 2.21 -7.95 14.68
CA PHE A 2 2.20 -7.51 13.26
C PHE A 2 2.41 -8.70 12.31
N LEU A 3 3.24 -9.67 12.71
CA LEU A 3 3.45 -10.93 11.98
C LEU A 3 2.16 -11.75 11.84
N ALA A 4 1.29 -11.77 12.85
CA ALA A 4 0.05 -12.55 12.80
C ALA A 4 -0.90 -12.11 11.67
N LEU A 5 -0.99 -10.81 11.37
CA LEU A 5 -1.83 -10.29 10.28
C LEU A 5 -1.19 -10.54 8.91
N ALA A 6 0.12 -10.37 8.77
CA ALA A 6 0.82 -10.63 7.51
C ALA A 6 0.86 -12.12 7.15
N VAL A 7 1.07 -13.01 8.13
CA VAL A 7 1.18 -14.46 7.91
C VAL A 7 -0.19 -15.11 7.69
N SER A 8 -1.23 -14.71 8.45
CA SER A 8 -2.59 -15.22 8.22
C SER A 8 -3.17 -14.78 6.87
N SER A 9 -2.89 -13.54 6.46
CA SER A 9 -3.33 -13.04 5.15
C SER A 9 -2.65 -13.77 4.00
N ARG A 10 -1.37 -14.13 4.15
CA ARG A 10 -0.64 -14.87 3.12
C ARG A 10 -1.28 -16.23 2.84
N TRP A 11 -1.55 -17.01 3.89
CA TRP A 11 -2.19 -18.32 3.72
C TRP A 11 -3.56 -18.19 3.04
N ALA A 12 -4.39 -17.26 3.49
CA ALA A 12 -5.70 -17.02 2.87
C ALA A 12 -5.58 -16.62 1.39
N ILE A 13 -4.62 -15.77 1.04
CA ILE A 13 -4.34 -15.40 -0.36
C ILE A 13 -3.93 -16.63 -1.15
N GLU A 14 -2.99 -17.45 -0.65
CA GLU A 14 -2.51 -18.65 -1.32
C GLU A 14 -3.64 -19.65 -1.60
N GLN A 15 -4.57 -19.81 -0.65
CA GLN A 15 -5.75 -20.66 -0.82
C GLN A 15 -6.71 -20.13 -1.90
N VAL A 16 -6.88 -18.81 -2.01
CA VAL A 16 -7.75 -18.19 -3.02
C VAL A 16 -7.09 -18.19 -4.41
N THR A 17 -5.78 -17.97 -4.47
CA THR A 17 -5.02 -17.92 -5.73
C THR A 17 -4.58 -19.28 -6.24
N GLY A 18 -4.71 -20.34 -5.42
CA GLY A 18 -4.31 -21.71 -5.75
C GLY A 18 -2.80 -21.96 -5.72
N GLY A 19 -2.03 -21.06 -5.11
CA GLY A 19 -0.56 -21.07 -5.11
C GLY A 19 0.02 -19.76 -4.56
N ASN A 20 1.34 -19.67 -4.40
CA ASN A 20 2.00 -18.48 -3.86
C ASN A 20 2.19 -17.37 -4.91
N PRO A 21 1.51 -16.20 -4.82
CA PRO A 21 1.69 -15.11 -5.76
C PRO A 21 2.86 -14.18 -5.40
N SER A 22 3.58 -14.44 -4.31
CA SER A 22 4.66 -13.56 -3.81
C SER A 22 6.04 -14.10 -4.12
N TRP A 23 6.99 -13.22 -4.45
CA TRP A 23 8.38 -13.61 -4.73
C TRP A 23 9.41 -12.58 -4.27
N ASN A 24 10.60 -13.08 -3.96
CA ASN A 24 11.83 -12.29 -3.73
C ASN A 24 12.94 -12.61 -4.75
N THR A 25 12.69 -13.45 -5.75
CA THR A 25 13.60 -13.64 -6.89
C THR A 25 13.83 -12.30 -7.60
N GLY A 26 15.07 -12.01 -7.99
CA GLY A 26 15.46 -10.73 -8.60
C GLY A 26 15.47 -9.52 -7.66
N VAL A 27 15.16 -9.68 -6.36
CA VAL A 27 15.20 -8.59 -5.38
C VAL A 27 16.60 -8.42 -4.80
N GLY A 28 17.25 -7.30 -5.18
CA GLY A 28 18.49 -6.85 -4.56
C GLY A 28 18.21 -5.98 -3.32
N TYR A 29 18.33 -6.55 -2.12
CA TYR A 29 17.98 -5.87 -0.86
C TYR A 29 18.78 -4.59 -0.62
N ALA A 30 20.10 -4.61 -0.86
CA ALA A 30 20.95 -3.42 -0.75
C ALA A 30 20.50 -2.29 -1.71
N ARG A 31 20.13 -2.65 -2.95
CA ARG A 31 19.60 -1.70 -3.93
C ARG A 31 18.23 -1.16 -3.52
N GLN A 32 17.37 -2.00 -2.95
CA GLN A 32 16.06 -1.57 -2.45
C GLN A 32 16.20 -0.58 -1.30
N LEU A 33 17.13 -0.83 -0.38
CA LEU A 33 17.41 0.08 0.74
C LEU A 33 18.02 1.41 0.26
N SER A 34 18.96 1.38 -0.69
CA SER A 34 19.59 2.60 -1.21
C SER A 34 18.62 3.52 -1.97
N MET A 35 17.52 2.98 -2.49
CA MET A 35 16.46 3.75 -3.15
C MET A 35 15.37 4.23 -2.19
N ALA A 36 15.35 3.77 -0.93
CA ALA A 36 14.33 4.15 0.03
C ALA A 36 14.42 5.65 0.39
N ALA A 37 13.32 6.26 0.83
CA ALA A 37 13.36 7.64 1.30
C ALA A 37 14.37 7.79 2.46
N PRO A 38 15.04 8.94 2.63
CA PRO A 38 16.02 9.12 3.70
C PRO A 38 15.51 8.74 5.10
N SER A 39 14.25 9.05 5.40
CA SER A 39 13.59 8.69 6.67
C SER A 39 13.35 7.18 6.85
N GLN A 40 13.50 6.38 5.78
CA GLN A 40 13.36 4.93 5.76
C GLN A 40 14.72 4.22 5.72
N GLN A 41 15.82 4.95 5.56
CA GLN A 41 17.19 4.40 5.58
C GLN A 41 17.79 4.31 6.99
N ASN A 42 16.95 4.49 8.03
CA ASN A 42 17.37 4.50 9.43
C ASN A 42 18.01 3.18 9.90
N ALA A 43 17.83 2.07 9.16
CA ALA A 43 18.46 0.79 9.44
C ALA A 43 19.99 0.92 9.60
N GLY A 44 20.66 1.72 8.77
CA GLY A 44 22.10 1.93 8.89
C GLY A 44 22.51 2.68 10.16
N GLN A 45 21.68 3.61 10.63
CA GLN A 45 21.92 4.33 11.88
C GLN A 45 21.63 3.46 13.12
N LEU A 46 20.62 2.58 13.04
CA LEU A 46 20.27 1.66 14.11
C LEU A 46 21.30 0.54 14.25
N ASP A 47 21.74 -0.04 13.13
CA ASP A 47 22.77 -1.08 13.11
C ASP A 47 24.11 -0.56 13.62
N GLY A 48 24.52 0.64 13.17
CA GLY A 48 25.74 1.28 13.67
C GLY A 48 25.72 1.53 15.18
N ARG A 49 24.55 1.88 15.76
CA ARG A 49 24.38 2.03 17.21
C ARG A 49 24.40 0.70 17.95
N ALA A 50 24.03 -0.40 17.29
CA ALA A 50 24.04 -1.74 17.83
C ALA A 50 25.37 -2.49 17.59
N GLY A 51 26.35 -1.88 16.91
CA GLY A 51 27.60 -2.52 16.52
C GLY A 51 27.42 -3.58 15.42
N LEU A 52 26.33 -3.52 14.67
CA LEU A 52 26.01 -4.43 13.56
C LEU A 52 26.53 -3.88 12.23
N ASP A 53 26.88 -4.80 11.32
CA ASP A 53 27.27 -4.47 9.95
C ASP A 53 26.10 -4.73 9.00
N LEU A 54 25.35 -3.66 8.72
CA LEU A 54 24.23 -3.68 7.77
C LEU A 54 24.60 -4.27 6.41
N ARG A 55 25.84 -4.06 5.93
CA ARG A 55 26.28 -4.60 4.64
C ARG A 55 26.44 -6.11 4.73
N ALA A 56 27.04 -6.61 5.81
CA ALA A 56 27.16 -8.04 6.07
C ALA A 56 25.78 -8.70 6.20
N ASP A 57 24.84 -8.07 6.90
CA ASP A 57 23.50 -8.61 7.11
C ASP A 57 22.66 -8.62 5.82
N LEU A 58 22.75 -7.57 5.00
CA LEU A 58 22.15 -7.58 3.65
C LEU A 58 22.77 -8.65 2.75
N GLY A 59 24.06 -8.94 2.92
CA GLY A 59 24.76 -10.02 2.24
C GLY A 59 24.24 -11.40 2.64
N ARG A 60 24.08 -11.64 3.94
CA ARG A 60 23.45 -12.86 4.49
C ARG A 60 22.04 -13.04 3.96
N LEU A 61 21.20 -12.00 4.06
CA LEU A 61 19.82 -12.03 3.56
C LEU A 61 19.76 -12.32 2.05
N ALA A 62 20.74 -11.83 1.28
CA ALA A 62 20.80 -12.08 -0.15
C ALA A 62 21.23 -13.52 -0.52
N ALA A 63 21.92 -14.22 0.38
CA ALA A 63 22.37 -15.60 0.17
C ALA A 63 21.29 -16.64 0.52
N GLU A 64 20.26 -16.26 1.28
CA GLU A 64 19.15 -17.14 1.63
C GLU A 64 18.40 -17.67 0.39
N PRO A 65 17.85 -18.89 0.46
CA PRO A 65 17.01 -19.45 -0.60
C PRO A 65 15.90 -18.49 -1.04
N ARG A 66 15.75 -18.33 -2.35
CA ARG A 66 14.74 -17.44 -2.92
C ARG A 66 13.39 -18.14 -3.04
N VAL A 67 12.35 -17.39 -2.74
CA VAL A 67 10.96 -17.77 -2.95
C VAL A 67 10.54 -17.29 -4.33
N ALA A 68 10.25 -18.25 -5.22
CA ALA A 68 9.59 -17.99 -6.49
C ALA A 68 8.07 -17.94 -6.30
N ALA A 69 7.40 -17.17 -7.15
CA ALA A 69 5.95 -17.18 -7.23
C ALA A 69 5.47 -18.26 -8.20
N ASP A 70 4.27 -18.76 -7.96
CA ASP A 70 3.49 -19.50 -8.93
C ASP A 70 2.91 -18.52 -9.98
N PRO A 71 3.29 -18.65 -11.27
CA PRO A 71 2.80 -17.75 -12.31
C PRO A 71 1.27 -17.73 -12.45
N ALA A 72 0.59 -18.86 -12.23
CA ALA A 72 -0.86 -18.93 -12.32
C ALA A 72 -1.52 -18.15 -11.16
N ALA A 73 -0.96 -18.24 -9.96
CA ALA A 73 -1.41 -17.47 -8.81
C ALA A 73 -1.19 -15.96 -9.00
N VAL A 74 -0.08 -15.56 -9.63
CA VAL A 74 0.17 -14.15 -9.98
C VAL A 74 -0.90 -13.64 -10.94
N VAL A 75 -1.16 -14.36 -12.04
CA VAL A 75 -2.19 -13.98 -13.03
C VAL A 75 -3.58 -13.93 -12.41
N TYR A 76 -3.91 -14.88 -11.52
CA TYR A 76 -5.17 -14.84 -10.77
C TYR A 76 -5.28 -13.54 -9.98
N LEU A 77 -4.26 -13.20 -9.18
CA LEU A 77 -4.28 -12.02 -8.33
C LEU A 77 -4.32 -10.72 -9.13
N GLU A 78 -3.64 -10.65 -10.28
CA GLU A 78 -3.67 -9.50 -11.18
C GLU A 78 -5.07 -9.26 -11.78
N ARG A 79 -5.81 -10.33 -12.09
CA ARG A 79 -7.19 -10.28 -12.59
C ARG A 79 -8.21 -9.99 -11.49
N ALA A 80 -8.01 -10.56 -10.30
CA ALA A 80 -8.91 -10.36 -9.15
C ALA A 80 -8.72 -9.00 -8.47
N SER A 81 -7.51 -8.43 -8.57
CA SER A 81 -7.25 -7.05 -8.18
C SER A 81 -7.97 -6.12 -9.13
N CYS A 82 -8.55 -5.03 -8.63
CA CYS A 82 -9.04 -3.95 -9.49
C CYS A 82 -7.83 -3.32 -10.18
N SER A 83 -7.38 -3.89 -11.29
CA SER A 83 -6.36 -3.30 -12.13
C SER A 83 -6.99 -2.13 -12.89
N PRO A 84 -6.20 -1.11 -13.29
CA PRO A 84 -6.67 -0.10 -14.24
C PRO A 84 -7.28 -0.80 -15.47
N GLY A 85 -8.43 -0.35 -15.95
CA GLY A 85 -9.23 -1.04 -16.98
C GLY A 85 -10.20 -2.13 -16.50
N ILE A 86 -10.02 -2.74 -15.32
CA ILE A 86 -11.04 -3.65 -14.69
C ILE A 86 -12.00 -2.83 -13.82
N CYS A 87 -11.47 -1.77 -13.20
CA CYS A 87 -12.23 -0.77 -12.46
C CYS A 87 -13.05 0.10 -13.45
N GLY A 88 -14.03 -0.47 -14.15
CA GLY A 88 -15.01 0.28 -14.97
C GLY A 88 -15.91 1.22 -14.15
N SER A 89 -15.62 1.39 -12.85
CA SER A 89 -16.34 2.18 -11.88
C SER A 89 -15.38 3.00 -11.02
N ARG A 90 -15.91 4.10 -10.46
CA ARG A 90 -15.16 5.03 -9.60
C ARG A 90 -14.68 4.34 -8.32
N CYS A 91 -13.36 4.34 -8.09
CA CYS A 91 -12.70 3.74 -6.94
C CYS A 91 -12.20 4.80 -5.95
N SER A 92 -12.70 4.71 -4.72
CA SER A 92 -12.31 5.51 -3.55
C SER A 92 -11.31 4.71 -2.73
N ARG A 93 -10.16 5.29 -2.37
CA ARG A 93 -9.18 4.61 -1.51
C ARG A 93 -8.63 5.52 -0.42
N SER A 94 -9.00 5.21 0.82
CA SER A 94 -8.43 5.83 2.03
C SER A 94 -7.23 5.01 2.52
N THR A 95 -6.17 5.67 2.97
CA THR A 95 -4.96 4.99 3.48
C THR A 95 -4.41 5.72 4.71
N GLY A 96 -4.19 4.98 5.79
CA GLY A 96 -3.50 5.48 6.97
C GLY A 96 -2.01 5.71 6.71
N THR A 97 -1.47 6.86 7.11
CA THR A 97 -0.05 7.18 6.90
C THR A 97 0.91 6.28 7.68
N GLY A 98 0.45 5.68 8.78
CA GLY A 98 1.18 4.70 9.58
C GLY A 98 0.79 3.23 9.30
N ASP A 99 0.11 2.94 8.20
CA ASP A 99 -0.25 1.58 7.79
C ASP A 99 0.98 0.83 7.25
N GLN A 100 1.35 -0.28 7.90
CA GLN A 100 2.50 -1.13 7.53
C GLN A 100 2.10 -2.37 6.72
N ILE A 101 0.82 -2.61 6.49
CA ILE A 101 0.30 -3.72 5.68
C ILE A 101 -0.03 -3.22 4.27
N SER A 102 -0.73 -2.10 4.18
CA SER A 102 -1.14 -1.43 2.94
C SER A 102 -0.46 -0.07 2.83
N THR A 103 0.87 -0.09 2.68
CA THR A 103 1.71 1.11 2.81
C THR A 103 1.33 2.21 1.81
N VAL A 104 1.50 3.47 2.22
CA VAL A 104 1.30 4.64 1.35
C VAL A 104 2.15 4.60 0.07
N ALA A 105 3.33 3.96 0.10
CA ALA A 105 4.17 3.75 -1.08
C ALA A 105 3.50 2.80 -2.09
N GLN A 106 3.02 1.63 -1.65
CA GLN A 106 2.27 0.71 -2.54
C GLN A 106 1.05 1.39 -3.16
N ARG A 107 0.39 2.27 -2.40
CA ARG A 107 -0.76 3.06 -2.87
C ARG A 107 -0.35 4.08 -3.93
N GLN A 108 0.82 4.70 -3.80
CA GLN A 108 1.39 5.55 -4.85
C GLN A 108 1.69 4.78 -6.13
N SER A 109 2.23 3.56 -6.03
CA SER A 109 2.49 2.70 -7.18
C SER A 109 1.21 2.41 -7.98
N TYR A 110 0.13 2.09 -7.27
CA TYR A 110 -1.18 1.87 -7.85
C TYR A 110 -1.73 3.13 -8.55
N GLY A 111 -1.65 4.30 -7.90
CA GLY A 111 -2.06 5.56 -8.53
C GLY A 111 -1.26 5.87 -9.80
N ALA A 112 0.04 5.55 -9.80
CA ALA A 112 0.88 5.69 -10.98
C ALA A 112 0.49 4.72 -12.11
N LEU A 113 0.03 3.50 -11.80
CA LEU A 113 -0.51 2.57 -12.79
C LEU A 113 -1.82 3.08 -13.39
N VAL A 114 -2.76 3.51 -12.55
CA VAL A 114 -4.05 4.06 -13.01
C VAL A 114 -3.86 5.24 -13.94
N ARG A 115 -2.98 6.19 -13.57
CA ARG A 115 -2.64 7.32 -14.44
C ARG A 115 -1.97 6.91 -15.74
N ARG A 116 -1.10 5.89 -15.74
CA ARG A 116 -0.49 5.37 -16.98
C ARG A 116 -1.50 4.73 -17.93
N ALA A 117 -2.60 4.21 -17.37
CA ALA A 117 -3.70 3.67 -18.15
C ALA A 117 -4.72 4.74 -18.63
N GLY A 118 -4.58 6.00 -18.22
CA GLY A 118 -5.53 7.08 -18.54
C GLY A 118 -6.80 7.10 -17.67
N ASP A 119 -6.81 6.33 -16.57
CA ASP A 119 -7.97 6.14 -15.70
C ASP A 119 -7.93 7.03 -14.44
N GLU A 120 -7.10 8.08 -14.39
CA GLU A 120 -6.95 8.92 -13.18
C GLU A 120 -8.26 9.60 -12.75
N SER A 121 -9.19 9.81 -13.68
CA SER A 121 -10.52 10.31 -13.39
C SER A 121 -11.36 9.32 -12.55
N LEU A 122 -11.03 8.03 -12.56
CA LEU A 122 -11.74 6.96 -11.85
C LEU A 122 -11.14 6.65 -10.47
N LEU A 123 -10.02 7.25 -10.08
CA LEU A 123 -9.38 7.02 -8.78
C LEU A 123 -9.35 8.29 -7.93
N ARG A 124 -9.79 8.19 -6.68
CA ARG A 124 -9.47 9.17 -5.63
C ARG A 124 -8.75 8.51 -4.48
N GLN A 125 -7.55 9.00 -4.19
CA GLN A 125 -6.74 8.57 -3.07
C GLN A 125 -6.76 9.64 -1.98
N THR A 126 -7.05 9.21 -0.75
CA THR A 126 -7.16 10.07 0.42
C THR A 126 -6.32 9.47 1.55
N TYR A 127 -5.69 10.32 2.35
CA TYR A 127 -4.79 9.89 3.41
C TYR A 127 -5.32 10.31 4.77
N VAL A 128 -5.14 9.46 5.77
CA VAL A 128 -5.56 9.70 7.16
C VAL A 128 -4.35 9.59 8.07
N GLN A 129 -4.17 10.57 8.95
CA GLN A 129 -3.10 10.57 9.93
C GLN A 129 -3.45 9.61 11.07
N THR A 130 -3.07 8.35 10.91
CA THR A 130 -3.30 7.31 11.90
C THR A 130 -2.16 6.27 11.87
N ALA A 131 -1.94 5.61 13.00
CA ALA A 131 -0.99 4.52 13.15
C ALA A 131 -1.70 3.17 13.12
N GLY A 132 -1.07 2.15 12.52
CA GLY A 132 -1.64 0.81 12.41
C GLY A 132 -2.51 0.61 11.16
N HIS A 133 -3.01 -0.62 11.00
CA HIS A 133 -3.84 -1.02 9.86
C HIS A 133 -5.32 -0.92 10.24
N CYS A 134 -6.13 -0.31 9.36
CA CYS A 134 -7.58 -0.14 9.55
C CYS A 134 -8.03 0.62 10.81
N THR A 135 -7.19 1.51 11.35
CA THR A 135 -7.47 2.31 12.56
C THR A 135 -8.22 3.62 12.23
N TYR A 136 -9.31 3.50 11.47
CA TYR A 136 -10.18 4.61 11.07
C TYR A 136 -11.35 4.78 12.05
N THR A 137 -11.79 6.02 12.28
CA THR A 137 -13.03 6.28 13.03
C THR A 137 -14.25 5.84 12.22
N ALA A 138 -15.43 5.73 12.85
CA ALA A 138 -16.67 5.37 12.16
C ALA A 138 -17.02 6.40 11.06
N GLY A 139 -16.83 7.69 11.35
CA GLY A 139 -17.05 8.79 10.41
C GLY A 139 -16.07 8.76 9.24
N GLU A 140 -14.79 8.48 9.48
CA GLU A 140 -13.80 8.29 8.41
C GLU A 140 -14.16 7.10 7.50
N GLN A 141 -14.70 6.01 8.07
CA GLN A 141 -15.18 4.87 7.27
C GLN A 141 -16.42 5.22 6.45
N GLN A 142 -17.40 5.90 7.05
CA GLN A 142 -18.63 6.31 6.38
C GLN A 142 -18.32 7.24 5.18
N VAL A 143 -17.50 8.26 5.38
CA VAL A 143 -17.07 9.17 4.30
C VAL A 143 -16.38 8.40 3.15
N ALA A 144 -15.59 7.37 3.47
CA ALA A 144 -14.92 6.57 2.46
C ALA A 144 -15.89 5.71 1.63
N ILE A 145 -16.97 5.20 2.24
CA ILE A 145 -17.98 4.32 1.66
C ILE A 145 -19.04 5.08 0.84
N ASP A 146 -19.51 6.22 1.33
CA ASP A 146 -20.58 6.97 0.67
C ASP A 146 -20.10 7.63 -0.63
N ARG A 147 -18.80 7.94 -0.71
CA ARG A 147 -18.21 8.70 -1.82
C ARG A 147 -18.33 8.03 -3.20
N PRO A 148 -17.98 6.74 -3.40
CA PRO A 148 -18.19 6.09 -4.71
C PRO A 148 -19.64 6.13 -5.21
N ARG A 149 -20.62 6.29 -4.31
CA ARG A 149 -22.05 6.15 -4.63
C ARG A 149 -22.65 7.40 -5.30
N THR A 150 -22.00 8.56 -5.19
CA THR A 150 -22.58 9.85 -5.61
C THR A 150 -22.56 10.11 -7.13
N GLY A 151 -22.06 9.20 -7.97
CA GLY A 151 -22.09 9.38 -9.44
C GLY A 151 -21.16 10.48 -10.00
N TYR A 152 -20.58 11.31 -9.14
CA TYR A 152 -19.51 12.27 -9.40
C TYR A 152 -18.54 12.28 -8.20
N TRP A 153 -17.34 12.82 -8.38
CA TRP A 153 -16.42 13.03 -7.26
C TRP A 153 -16.77 14.34 -6.54
N PRO A 154 -17.27 14.30 -5.29
CA PRO A 154 -17.41 15.52 -4.50
C PRO A 154 -16.03 16.08 -4.15
N ASP A 155 -15.98 17.25 -3.52
CA ASP A 155 -14.72 17.79 -3.00
C ASP A 155 -14.08 16.80 -2.01
N THR A 156 -12.88 16.32 -2.36
CA THR A 156 -12.09 15.39 -1.55
C THR A 156 -10.95 16.07 -0.82
N SER A 157 -11.01 17.39 -0.64
CA SER A 157 -10.04 18.12 0.16
C SER A 157 -10.07 17.62 1.62
N PRO A 158 -8.91 17.55 2.30
CA PRO A 158 -8.85 17.10 3.69
C PRO A 158 -9.82 17.85 4.62
N GLY A 159 -9.96 19.17 4.44
CA GLY A 159 -10.88 19.98 5.23
C GLY A 159 -12.34 19.56 5.07
N THR A 160 -12.77 19.27 3.84
CA THR A 160 -14.13 18.78 3.59
C THR A 160 -14.35 17.38 4.15
N LEU A 161 -13.40 16.47 3.94
CA LEU A 161 -13.49 15.11 4.47
C LEU A 161 -13.51 15.08 6.01
N ASN A 162 -12.73 15.95 6.66
CA ASN A 162 -12.73 16.06 8.12
C ASN A 162 -14.06 16.57 8.66
N ARG A 163 -14.67 17.59 8.03
CA ARG A 163 -16.00 18.07 8.43
C ARG A 163 -17.07 16.99 8.28
N LEU A 164 -17.06 16.26 7.17
CA LEU A 164 -18.01 15.18 6.92
C LEU A 164 -17.83 14.02 7.92
N ALA A 165 -16.59 13.63 8.20
CA ALA A 165 -16.30 12.58 9.18
C ALA A 165 -16.78 13.00 10.58
N SER A 166 -16.46 14.22 11.01
CA SER A 166 -16.90 14.74 12.30
C SER A 166 -18.41 14.92 12.41
N ALA A 167 -19.10 15.25 11.33
CA ALA A 167 -20.56 15.29 11.33
C ALA A 167 -21.19 13.90 11.46
N ALA A 168 -20.49 12.85 11.01
CA ALA A 168 -20.98 11.47 11.04
C ALA A 168 -20.82 10.81 12.41
N ASP A 169 -19.73 11.05 13.13
CA ASP A 169 -19.43 10.35 14.39
C ASP A 169 -19.03 11.26 15.58
N GLY A 170 -19.04 12.58 15.41
CA GLY A 170 -18.66 13.55 16.44
C GLY A 170 -17.15 13.63 16.73
N THR A 171 -16.33 12.82 16.05
CA THR A 171 -14.87 12.77 16.25
C THR A 171 -14.16 13.65 15.22
N ALA A 172 -13.12 14.37 15.64
CA ALA A 172 -12.30 15.16 14.70
C ALA A 172 -11.72 14.25 13.60
N GLY A 173 -12.07 14.51 12.34
CA GLY A 173 -11.50 13.77 11.21
C GLY A 173 -10.00 14.05 11.04
N ARG A 174 -9.25 13.04 10.60
CA ARG A 174 -7.77 13.10 10.51
C ARG A 174 -7.25 13.01 9.08
N TYR A 175 -8.05 13.36 8.08
CA TYR A 175 -7.57 13.48 6.70
C TYR A 175 -6.55 14.61 6.58
N LEU A 176 -5.54 14.38 5.74
CA LEU A 176 -4.47 15.35 5.46
C LEU A 176 -4.04 15.32 3.99
N SER A 177 -3.47 16.45 3.54
CA SER A 177 -2.73 16.49 2.28
C SER A 177 -1.42 15.74 2.48
N TYR A 178 -1.18 14.73 1.65
CA TYR A 178 -0.02 13.86 1.80
C TYR A 178 0.50 13.43 0.43
N ALA A 179 1.82 13.53 0.25
CA ALA A 179 2.53 13.02 -0.91
C ALA A 179 3.29 11.77 -0.49
N PRO A 180 2.84 10.56 -0.89
CA PRO A 180 3.55 9.36 -0.51
C PRO A 180 4.94 9.25 -1.15
N PRO A 181 5.88 8.56 -0.49
CA PRO A 181 7.14 8.20 -1.12
C PRO A 181 6.91 7.31 -2.32
N HIS A 182 7.84 7.37 -3.27
CA HIS A 182 7.83 6.51 -4.45
C HIS A 182 8.02 5.04 -4.05
N PHE A 183 7.24 4.14 -4.63
CA PHE A 183 7.41 2.71 -4.39
C PHE A 183 8.60 2.15 -5.19
N ASN A 184 9.58 1.59 -4.49
CA ASN A 184 10.84 1.14 -5.09
C ASN A 184 10.70 -0.07 -6.03
N ARG A 185 9.60 -0.82 -5.91
CA ARG A 185 9.31 -1.98 -6.76
C ARG A 185 8.27 -1.59 -7.80
N ARG A 186 8.68 -1.56 -9.07
CA ARG A 186 7.70 -1.40 -10.16
C ARG A 186 6.79 -2.62 -10.17
N HIS A 187 5.51 -2.41 -10.43
CA HIS A 187 4.66 -3.51 -10.87
C HIS A 187 5.28 -4.14 -12.12
N PRO A 188 5.26 -5.47 -12.27
CA PRO A 188 5.55 -6.08 -13.55
C PRO A 188 4.69 -5.37 -14.60
N ALA A 189 5.32 -4.84 -15.64
CA ALA A 189 4.55 -4.43 -16.81
C ALA A 189 3.96 -5.73 -17.37
N GLY A 190 2.63 -5.87 -17.33
CA GLY A 190 1.96 -6.88 -18.13
C GLY A 190 2.45 -6.74 -19.57
N ARG A 191 2.80 -7.85 -20.19
CA ARG A 191 3.03 -7.90 -21.64
C ARG A 191 1.74 -7.60 -22.38
#